data_AF-A0A4S2RDM6-F1
#
_entry.id   AF-A0A4S2RDM6-F1
#
_cell.length_a   1.000
_cell.length_b   1.000
_cell.length_c   1.000
_cell.angle_alpha   90.00
_cell.angle_beta   90.00
_cell.angle_gamma   90.00
#
_symmetry.space_group_name_H-M   'P 1'
#
loop_
_entity.id
_entity.type
_entity.pdbx_description
1 polymer ?
#
loop_
_entity_poly.entity_id
_entity_poly.type
_entity_poly.pdbx_seq_one_letter_code
_entity_poly.pdbx_strand_id
1 'polypeptide(L)'
;MTAEGRSDLPVLVTFKTGAELLVSEGISASITPDGVRYIARQADNGWPFGEGRRYPYQMIGNARAMATQPFLTYFRKHPPKGRGPAKRQHVPGGES
;
A
#
# COMPACT_ATOMS: atom_id res chain seq x y z
N MET A 1 10.24 4.78 -26.28
CA MET A 1 9.65 3.62 -25.59
C MET A 1 8.76 4.16 -24.49
N THR A 2 7.55 4.55 -24.87
CA THR A 2 6.60 5.29 -24.03
C THR A 2 5.97 4.31 -23.07
N ALA A 3 5.97 4.62 -21.78
CA ALA A 3 5.35 3.79 -20.75
C ALA A 3 3.84 3.69 -21.05
N GLU A 4 3.44 2.62 -21.73
CA GLU A 4 2.04 2.24 -21.85
C GLU A 4 1.52 2.11 -20.42
N GLY A 5 0.63 3.01 -20.05
CA GLY A 5 -0.05 2.95 -18.76
C GLY A 5 -0.63 1.55 -18.63
N ARG A 6 -0.36 0.87 -17.51
CA ARG A 6 -1.09 -0.34 -17.17
C ARG A 6 -2.56 0.03 -17.07
N SER A 7 -3.30 -0.20 -18.14
CA SER A 7 -4.71 0.12 -18.32
C SER A 7 -5.63 -0.59 -17.33
N ASP A 8 -5.09 -1.55 -16.56
CA ASP A 8 -5.85 -2.40 -15.63
C ASP A 8 -5.82 -1.91 -14.19
N LEU A 9 -5.03 -0.88 -13.87
CA LEU A 9 -5.01 -0.35 -12.50
C LEU A 9 -6.23 0.54 -12.25
N PRO A 10 -6.92 0.37 -11.10
CA PRO A 10 -8.04 1.25 -10.77
C PRO A 10 -7.54 2.69 -10.66
N VAL A 11 -8.36 3.66 -11.05
CA VAL A 11 -8.01 5.09 -10.92
C VAL A 11 -7.89 5.51 -9.45
N LEU A 12 -8.71 4.90 -8.60
CA LEU A 12 -8.78 5.17 -7.18
C LEU A 12 -8.68 3.88 -6.35
N VAL A 13 -8.01 3.98 -5.21
CA VAL A 13 -7.94 2.93 -4.20
C VAL A 13 -8.41 3.44 -2.85
N THR A 14 -9.16 2.62 -2.13
CA THR A 14 -9.41 2.84 -0.70
C THR A 14 -8.21 2.35 0.11
N PHE A 15 -8.18 2.60 1.42
CA PHE A 15 -7.16 1.97 2.29
C PHE A 15 -7.16 0.45 2.20
N LYS A 16 -8.33 -0.18 1.99
CA LYS A 16 -8.45 -1.63 1.85
C LYS A 16 -7.86 -2.10 0.52
N THR A 17 -8.40 -1.62 -0.58
CA THR A 17 -7.97 -2.05 -1.92
C THR A 17 -6.54 -1.58 -2.23
N GLY A 18 -6.08 -0.49 -1.62
CA GLY A 18 -4.69 -0.02 -1.70
C GLY A 18 -3.73 -0.98 -1.01
N ALA A 19 -4.07 -1.51 0.17
CA ALA A 19 -3.24 -2.51 0.85
C ALA A 19 -3.10 -3.80 0.01
N GLU A 20 -4.21 -4.28 -0.54
CA GLU A 20 -4.24 -5.43 -1.46
C GLU A 20 -3.37 -5.17 -2.69
N LEU A 21 -3.49 -3.97 -3.28
CA LEU A 21 -2.70 -3.57 -4.44
C LEU A 21 -1.19 -3.48 -4.15
N LEU A 22 -0.78 -3.03 -2.95
CA LEU A 22 0.63 -3.01 -2.58
C LEU A 22 1.24 -4.41 -2.53
N VAL A 23 0.46 -5.41 -2.11
CA VAL A 23 0.89 -6.81 -2.09
C VAL A 23 0.90 -7.39 -3.50
N SER A 24 -0.12 -7.15 -4.32
CA SER A 24 -0.18 -7.67 -5.69
C SER A 24 0.92 -7.07 -6.58
N GLU A 25 1.28 -5.81 -6.36
CA GLU A 25 2.39 -5.13 -7.05
C GLU A 25 3.77 -5.50 -6.49
N GLY A 26 3.84 -6.36 -5.47
CA GLY A 26 5.10 -6.77 -4.83
C GLY A 26 5.83 -5.65 -4.09
N ILE A 27 5.16 -4.53 -3.82
CA ILE A 27 5.73 -3.38 -3.09
C ILE A 27 5.85 -3.69 -1.60
N SER A 28 4.92 -4.50 -1.07
CA SER A 28 5.01 -5.04 0.29
C SER A 28 4.79 -6.54 0.28
N ALA A 29 5.56 -7.28 1.07
CA ALA A 29 5.32 -8.70 1.32
C ALA A 29 4.01 -8.94 2.10
N SER A 30 3.66 -8.00 3.00
CA SER A 30 2.40 -7.99 3.73
C SER A 30 2.10 -6.59 4.24
N ILE A 31 0.85 -6.15 4.13
CA ILE A 31 0.38 -4.93 4.77
C ILE A 31 -1.14 -5.00 4.96
N THR A 32 -1.62 -4.53 6.10
CA THR A 32 -3.05 -4.46 6.39
C THR A 32 -3.60 -3.07 6.03
N PRO A 33 -4.91 -2.93 5.80
CA PRO A 33 -5.54 -1.63 5.60
C PRO A 33 -5.27 -0.66 6.77
N ASP A 34 -5.26 -1.17 8.01
CA ASP A 34 -4.91 -0.38 9.19
C ASP A 34 -3.43 0.00 9.25
N GLY A 35 -2.53 -0.84 8.72
CA GLY A 35 -1.13 -0.48 8.53
C GLY A 35 -0.97 0.71 7.58
N VAL A 36 -1.72 0.74 6.47
CA VAL A 36 -1.75 1.89 5.55
C VAL A 36 -2.33 3.12 6.26
N ARG A 37 -3.43 2.99 7.02
CA ARG A 37 -4.00 4.09 7.80
C ARG A 37 -3.04 4.60 8.86
N TYR A 38 -2.29 3.72 9.52
CA TYR A 38 -1.30 4.10 10.51
C TYR A 38 -0.22 4.98 9.87
N ILE A 39 0.33 4.56 8.72
CA ILE A 39 1.32 5.34 7.96
C ILE A 39 0.74 6.70 7.55
N ALA A 40 -0.51 6.75 7.10
CA ALA A 40 -1.20 7.98 6.72
C ALA A 40 -1.38 8.97 7.90
N ARG A 41 -1.43 8.48 9.13
CA ARG A 41 -1.53 9.32 10.35
C ARG A 41 -0.16 9.82 10.84
N GLN A 42 0.94 9.19 10.44
CA GLN A 42 2.28 9.62 10.84
C GLN A 42 2.67 10.88 10.06
N ALA A 43 2.70 12.02 10.74
CA ALA A 43 2.94 13.33 10.14
C ALA A 43 4.33 13.43 9.48
N ASP A 44 5.32 12.74 10.03
CA ASP A 44 6.74 12.83 9.62
C ASP A 44 7.03 12.07 8.33
N ASN A 45 6.13 11.17 7.91
CA ASN A 45 6.37 10.30 6.75
C ASN A 45 6.04 10.97 5.40
N GLY A 46 5.77 12.28 5.38
CA GLY A 46 5.51 13.03 4.16
C GLY A 46 4.28 12.54 3.39
N TRP A 47 3.30 11.97 4.09
CA TRP A 47 2.11 11.39 3.47
C TRP A 47 1.38 12.43 2.59
N PRO A 48 1.18 12.16 1.29
CA PRO A 48 0.77 13.20 0.35
C PRO A 48 -0.75 13.33 0.23
N PHE A 49 -1.53 12.48 0.92
CA PHE A 49 -2.99 12.46 0.83
C PHE A 49 -3.69 13.10 2.03
N GLY A 50 -4.74 13.87 1.77
CA GLY A 50 -5.57 14.47 2.79
C GLY A 50 -6.01 15.90 2.48
N GLU A 51 -6.86 16.44 3.35
CA GLU A 51 -7.26 17.83 3.29
C GLU A 51 -6.04 18.74 3.49
N GLY A 52 -5.88 19.75 2.63
CA GLY A 52 -4.71 20.63 2.63
C GLY A 52 -3.39 19.96 2.18
N ARG A 53 -3.42 18.73 1.67
CA ARG A 53 -2.25 18.03 1.11
C ARG A 53 -2.28 18.04 -0.42
N ARG A 54 -1.17 17.58 -1.04
CA ARG A 54 -0.99 17.57 -2.51
C ARG A 54 -2.11 16.81 -3.24
N TYR A 55 -2.61 15.73 -2.65
CA TYR A 55 -3.70 14.94 -3.22
C TYR A 55 -4.86 14.85 -2.21
N PRO A 56 -6.02 15.46 -2.45
CA PRO A 56 -7.15 15.33 -1.54
C PRO A 56 -7.69 13.89 -1.53
N TYR A 57 -8.32 13.48 -0.42
CA TYR A 57 -9.12 12.25 -0.42
C TYR A 57 -10.36 12.44 -1.28
N GLN A 58 -10.71 11.41 -2.05
CA GLN A 58 -12.00 11.31 -2.72
C GLN A 58 -12.93 10.41 -1.90
N MET A 59 -14.23 10.64 -1.98
CA MET A 59 -15.24 9.79 -1.33
C MET A 59 -15.82 8.83 -2.36
N ILE A 60 -15.72 7.52 -2.09
CA ILE A 60 -16.41 6.47 -2.85
C ILE A 60 -17.39 5.82 -1.89
N GLY A 61 -18.67 6.17 -2.02
CA GLY A 61 -19.67 5.92 -0.97
C GLY A 61 -19.20 6.54 0.35
N ASN A 62 -19.12 5.73 1.41
CA ASN A 62 -18.67 6.16 2.74
C ASN A 62 -17.15 5.98 2.97
N ALA A 63 -16.39 5.54 1.96
CA ALA A 63 -14.97 5.26 2.09
C ALA A 63 -14.10 6.37 1.50
N ARG A 64 -13.01 6.70 2.21
CA ARG A 64 -11.94 7.55 1.68
C ARG A 64 -11.10 6.77 0.67
N ALA A 65 -10.90 7.38 -0.49
CA ALA A 65 -10.13 6.88 -1.60
C ALA A 65 -9.01 7.85 -2.01
N MET A 66 -8.00 7.29 -2.66
CA MET A 66 -6.75 7.94 -3.04
C MET A 66 -6.48 7.64 -4.51
N ALA A 67 -5.93 8.61 -5.24
CA ALA A 67 -5.44 8.36 -6.60
C ALA A 67 -4.34 7.29 -6.59
N THR A 68 -4.53 6.25 -7.40
CA THR A 68 -3.69 5.05 -7.37
C THR A 68 -2.25 5.32 -7.76
N GLN A 69 -2.02 6.13 -8.80
CA GLN A 69 -0.67 6.46 -9.27
C GLN A 69 0.19 7.15 -8.20
N PRO A 70 -0.24 8.25 -7.55
CA PRO A 70 0.52 8.84 -6.47
C PRO A 70 0.63 7.93 -5.24
N PHE A 71 -0.35 7.06 -5.01
CA PHE A 71 -0.33 6.11 -3.89
C PHE A 71 0.79 5.08 -4.08
N LEU A 72 0.86 4.45 -5.26
CA LEU A 72 1.94 3.52 -5.59
C LEU A 72 3.30 4.23 -5.63
N THR A 73 3.34 5.45 -6.17
CA THR A 73 4.59 6.25 -6.20
C THR A 73 5.12 6.51 -4.80
N TYR A 74 4.25 6.83 -3.84
CA TYR A 74 4.63 7.03 -2.45
C TYR A 74 5.25 5.76 -1.85
N PHE A 75 4.58 4.61 -1.95
CA PHE A 75 5.07 3.38 -1.35
C PHE A 75 6.27 2.75 -2.07
N ARG A 76 6.46 3.00 -3.36
CA ARG A 76 7.70 2.63 -4.06
C ARG A 76 8.91 3.41 -3.53
N LYS A 77 8.72 4.67 -3.10
CA LYS A 77 9.77 5.49 -2.49
C LYS A 77 9.95 5.22 -0.99
N HIS A 78 8.85 4.90 -0.32
CA HIS A 78 8.77 4.65 1.12
C HIS A 78 8.15 3.28 1.36
N PRO A 79 8.85 2.17 1.01
CA PRO A 79 8.31 0.84 1.19
C PRO A 79 7.99 0.62 2.67
N PRO A 80 6.81 0.08 3.00
CA PRO A 80 6.41 -0.09 4.37
C PRO A 80 7.38 -1.07 5.04
N LYS A 81 7.95 -0.65 6.18
CA LYS A 81 8.83 -1.50 7.00
C LYS A 81 7.99 -2.54 7.75
N GLY A 82 7.34 -3.45 7.04
CA GLY A 82 6.77 -4.64 7.64
C GLY A 82 7.91 -5.53 8.15
N ARG A 83 7.77 -6.10 9.36
CA ARG A 83 8.45 -7.37 9.65
C ARG A 83 7.99 -8.30 8.54
N GLY A 84 8.90 -8.70 7.65
CA GLY A 84 8.61 -9.75 6.67
C GLY A 84 7.98 -10.95 7.38
N PRO A 85 7.26 -11.84 6.67
CA PRO A 85 6.72 -13.03 7.31
C PRO A 85 7.85 -13.64 8.15
N ALA A 86 7.59 -13.90 9.44
CA ALA A 86 8.51 -14.69 10.24
C ALA A 86 8.84 -15.88 9.35
N LYS A 87 10.11 -16.04 8.97
CA LYS A 87 10.53 -17.20 8.17
C LYS A 87 9.88 -18.37 8.88
N ARG A 88 8.88 -18.99 8.24
CA ARG A 88 8.34 -20.26 8.69
C ARG A 88 9.54 -21.18 8.54
N GLN A 89 10.33 -21.31 9.61
CA GLN A 89 11.17 -22.48 9.78
C GLN A 89 10.16 -23.61 9.81
N HIS A 90 10.14 -24.33 8.69
CA HIS A 90 9.45 -25.59 8.55
C HIS A 90 9.96 -26.49 9.68
N VAL A 91 9.07 -26.79 10.64
CA VAL A 91 9.18 -27.94 11.56
C VAL A 91 8.39 -29.10 10.95
N PRO A 92 8.58 -30.40 11.30
CA PRO A 92 9.62 -31.09 12.10
C PRO A 92 10.07 -32.45 11.47
N GLY A 93 11.05 -33.14 12.09
CA GLY A 93 11.13 -34.61 12.08
C GLY A 93 12.12 -35.27 11.10
N GLY A 94 13.10 -35.97 11.65
CA GLY A 94 14.05 -36.81 10.92
C GLY A 94 14.98 -37.52 11.89
N GLU A 95 14.41 -38.42 12.67
CA GLU A 95 15.10 -39.42 13.49
C GLU A 95 15.80 -40.43 12.55
N SER A 96 17.10 -40.67 12.75
CA SER A 96 17.84 -41.92 12.49
C SER A 96 19.29 -41.78 12.97
#